data_AF-A0A8T3X8I6-F1
#
_entry.id   AF-A0A8T3X8I6-F1
#
_cell.length_a   1.000
_cell.length_b   1.000
_cell.length_c   1.000
_cell.angle_alpha   90.00
_cell.angle_beta   90.00
_cell.angle_gamma   90.00
#
_symmetry.space_group_name_H-M   'P 1'
#
loop_
_entity.id
_entity.type
_entity.pdbx_description
1 polymer ?
#
loop_
_entity_poly.entity_id
_entity_poly.type
_entity_poly.pdbx_seq_one_letter_code
_entity_poly.pdbx_strand_id
1 'polypeptide(L)'
;MPPSALIIFLIALAFNIAAKIVLRYAGRLRTGIDALLFCSVLSGYFYGVKSGMLYGALIAAAFYVINIRWAAHAPYVMPLNAAAGAVSAMLSGLPLVTAAVFAMIFYHLISFSIALLAYRSIGPGYILFVALNFVTTYMLMGFVVGFA
;
A
#
# COMPACT_ATOMS: atom_id res chain seq x y z
N MET A 1 -14.90 -17.58 2.53
CA MET A 1 -14.00 -17.43 3.71
C MET A 1 -12.90 -16.44 3.34
N PRO A 2 -12.56 -15.44 4.18
CA PRO A 2 -11.50 -14.50 3.85
C PRO A 2 -10.12 -15.21 3.81
N PRO A 3 -9.27 -14.91 2.81
CA PRO A 3 -7.94 -15.54 2.66
C PRO A 3 -7.02 -15.10 3.80
N SER A 4 -6.32 -16.05 4.45
CA SER A 4 -5.51 -15.75 5.64
C SER A 4 -4.59 -14.54 5.46
N ALA A 5 -4.38 -13.75 6.52
CA ALA A 5 -3.54 -12.55 6.46
C ALA A 5 -2.10 -12.86 5.96
N LEU A 6 -1.59 -14.05 6.27
CA LEU A 6 -0.33 -14.55 5.75
C LEU A 6 -0.36 -14.72 4.22
N ILE A 7 -1.42 -15.30 3.66
CA ILE A 7 -1.59 -15.46 2.21
C ILE A 7 -1.64 -14.10 1.53
N ILE A 8 -2.39 -13.14 2.10
CA ILE A 8 -2.47 -11.77 1.58
C ILE A 8 -1.09 -11.12 1.54
N PHE A 9 -0.33 -11.26 2.63
CA PHE A 9 1.05 -10.77 2.72
C PHE A 9 1.97 -11.41 1.68
N LEU A 10 1.90 -12.73 1.51
CA LEU A 10 2.73 -13.46 0.53
C LEU A 10 2.40 -13.06 -0.92
N ILE A 11 1.11 -12.87 -1.24
CA ILE A 11 0.68 -12.38 -2.56
C ILE A 11 1.21 -10.97 -2.80
N ALA A 12 1.07 -10.07 -1.82
CA ALA A 12 1.56 -8.70 -1.94
C ALA A 12 3.10 -8.67 -2.09
N LEU A 13 3.82 -9.51 -1.37
CA LEU A 13 5.28 -9.62 -1.48
C LEU A 13 5.69 -10.15 -2.85
N ALA A 14 5.05 -11.21 -3.33
CA ALA A 14 5.29 -11.78 -4.65
C ALA A 14 5.00 -10.76 -5.77
N PHE A 15 3.90 -10.02 -5.66
CA PHE A 15 3.56 -8.95 -6.60
C PHE A 15 4.62 -7.86 -6.62
N ASN A 16 5.08 -7.38 -5.46
CA ASN A 16 6.13 -6.36 -5.38
C ASN A 16 7.46 -6.84 -5.99
N ILE A 17 7.81 -8.11 -5.79
CA ILE A 17 8.99 -8.73 -6.40
C ILE A 17 8.82 -8.82 -7.93
N ALA A 18 7.68 -9.32 -8.40
CA ALA A 18 7.39 -9.45 -9.83
C ALA A 18 7.37 -8.08 -10.53
N ALA A 19 6.69 -7.09 -9.95
CA ALA A 19 6.66 -5.72 -10.45
C ALA A 19 8.07 -5.14 -10.56
N LYS A 20 8.94 -5.38 -9.57
CA LYS A 20 10.35 -4.95 -9.62
C LYS A 20 11.13 -5.61 -10.76
N ILE A 21 10.88 -6.90 -11.04
CA ILE A 21 11.56 -7.64 -12.11
C ILE A 21 11.10 -7.12 -13.48
N VAL A 22 9.78 -7.04 -13.69
CA VAL A 22 9.18 -6.63 -14.96
C VAL A 22 9.50 -5.16 -15.28
N LEU A 23 9.42 -4.29 -14.26
CA LEU A 23 9.63 -2.85 -14.41
C LEU A 23 11.08 -2.43 -14.21
N ARG A 24 12.05 -3.36 -14.33
CA ARG A 24 13.47 -3.09 -14.10
C ARG A 24 13.99 -1.91 -14.93
N TYR A 25 13.44 -1.71 -16.12
CA TYR A 25 13.81 -0.66 -17.07
C TYR A 25 12.81 0.50 -17.15
N ALA A 26 11.71 0.46 -16.39
CA ALA A 26 10.62 1.44 -16.49
C ALA A 26 10.87 2.76 -15.75
N GLY A 27 12.10 2.98 -15.25
CA GLY A 27 12.51 4.22 -14.59
C GLY A 27 11.57 4.61 -13.43
N ARG A 28 10.97 5.81 -13.52
CA ARG A 28 10.08 6.40 -12.50
C ARG A 28 8.72 5.71 -12.36
N LEU A 29 8.31 4.86 -13.31
CA LEU A 29 7.04 4.11 -13.21
C LEU A 29 7.12 2.99 -12.16
N ARG A 30 8.33 2.45 -11.92
CA ARG A 30 8.55 1.37 -10.97
C ARG A 30 8.21 1.75 -9.53
N THR A 31 8.32 3.01 -9.15
CA THR A 31 8.10 3.47 -7.78
C THR A 31 6.63 3.61 -7.40
N GLY A 32 5.72 3.70 -8.37
CA GLY A 32 4.29 3.85 -8.10
C GLY A 32 3.47 2.56 -8.18
N ILE A 33 4.04 1.49 -8.73
CA ILE A 33 3.36 0.18 -8.82
C ILE A 33 3.82 -0.68 -7.64
N ASP A 34 2.98 -0.77 -6.61
CA ASP A 34 3.22 -1.59 -5.43
C ASP A 34 1.91 -2.12 -4.82
N ALA A 35 2.04 -3.15 -3.98
CA ALA A 35 0.92 -3.76 -3.25
C ALA A 35 0.92 -3.40 -1.75
N LEU A 36 1.62 -2.32 -1.34
CA LEU A 36 1.78 -1.96 0.07
C LEU A 36 0.45 -1.65 0.74
N LEU A 37 -0.27 -0.73 0.12
CA LEU A 37 -1.54 -0.23 0.62
C LEU A 37 -2.63 -1.29 0.50
N PHE A 38 -2.63 -2.06 -0.59
CA PHE A 38 -3.50 -3.22 -0.77
C PHE A 38 -3.43 -4.21 0.40
N CYS A 39 -2.22 -4.64 0.78
CA CYS A 39 -2.03 -5.58 1.88
C CYS A 39 -2.53 -4.99 3.21
N SER A 40 -2.22 -3.72 3.47
CA SER A 40 -2.65 -3.01 4.67
C SER A 40 -4.18 -2.96 4.79
N VAL A 41 -4.86 -2.58 3.70
CA VAL A 41 -6.33 -2.50 3.64
C VAL A 41 -6.95 -3.87 3.89
N LEU A 42 -6.55 -4.90 3.15
CA LEU A 42 -7.18 -6.22 3.31
C LEU A 42 -6.94 -6.84 4.69
N SER A 43 -5.72 -6.73 5.21
CA SER A 43 -5.39 -7.26 6.53
C SER A 43 -6.14 -6.51 7.64
N GLY A 44 -6.29 -5.19 7.51
CA GLY A 44 -7.12 -4.38 8.41
C GLY A 44 -8.59 -4.74 8.33
N TYR A 45 -9.15 -4.74 7.13
CA TYR A 45 -10.58 -4.98 6.89
C TYR A 45 -11.05 -6.34 7.39
N PHE A 46 -10.30 -7.41 7.11
CA PHE A 46 -10.72 -8.78 7.45
C PHE A 46 -10.24 -9.26 8.83
N TYR A 47 -9.12 -8.73 9.34
CA TYR A 47 -8.45 -9.28 10.54
C TYR A 47 -8.26 -8.26 11.66
N GLY A 48 -8.83 -7.06 11.51
CA GLY A 48 -8.85 -6.02 12.53
C GLY A 48 -7.56 -5.20 12.63
N VAL A 49 -7.60 -4.21 13.51
CA VAL A 49 -6.58 -3.16 13.65
C VAL A 49 -5.17 -3.72 13.86
N LYS A 50 -5.00 -4.67 14.80
CA LYS A 50 -3.68 -5.23 15.13
C LYS A 50 -3.03 -5.89 13.91
N SER A 51 -3.81 -6.67 13.16
CA SER A 51 -3.35 -7.35 11.95
C SER A 51 -3.03 -6.34 10.85
N GLY A 52 -3.93 -5.38 10.59
CA GLY A 52 -3.73 -4.32 9.61
C GLY A 52 -2.44 -3.52 9.85
N MET A 53 -2.19 -3.15 11.10
CA MET A 53 -0.97 -2.43 11.48
C MET A 53 0.29 -3.28 11.26
N LEU A 54 0.29 -4.53 11.73
CA LEU A 54 1.45 -5.41 11.65
C LEU A 54 1.80 -5.73 10.19
N TYR A 55 0.84 -6.23 9.41
CA TYR A 55 1.10 -6.65 8.03
C TYR A 55 1.39 -5.46 7.12
N GLY A 56 0.75 -4.31 7.36
CA GLY A 56 1.06 -3.06 6.65
C GLY A 56 2.48 -2.56 6.91
N ALA A 57 2.94 -2.59 8.16
CA ALA A 57 4.33 -2.24 8.49
C ALA A 57 5.34 -3.23 7.87
N LEU A 58 5.07 -4.54 7.97
CA LEU A 58 5.97 -5.58 7.47
C LEU A 58 6.11 -5.56 5.95
N ILE A 59 5.04 -5.34 5.20
CA ILE A 59 5.12 -5.28 3.74
C ILE A 59 5.88 -4.03 3.26
N ALA A 60 5.69 -2.90 3.96
CA ALA A 60 6.47 -1.69 3.72
C ALA A 60 7.96 -1.93 4.01
N ALA A 61 8.28 -2.56 5.13
CA ALA A 61 9.65 -2.94 5.46
C ALA A 61 10.28 -3.84 4.39
N ALA A 62 9.58 -4.90 3.98
CA ALA A 62 10.04 -5.81 2.94
C ALA A 62 10.28 -5.09 1.61
N PHE A 63 9.38 -4.19 1.20
CA PHE A 63 9.54 -3.42 -0.04
C PHE A 63 10.80 -2.54 -0.02
N TYR A 64 11.12 -1.89 1.09
CA TYR A 64 12.30 -1.03 1.18
C TYR A 64 13.61 -1.80 1.37
N VAL A 65 13.58 -2.97 2.01
CA VAL A 65 14.73 -3.91 1.98
C VAL A 65 15.02 -4.34 0.55
N ILE A 66 13.98 -4.66 -0.22
CA ILE A 66 14.10 -5.00 -1.64
C ILE A 66 14.56 -3.78 -2.47
N ASN A 67 14.18 -2.57 -2.08
CA ASN A 67 14.48 -1.32 -2.78
C ASN A 67 15.45 -0.44 -1.99
N ILE A 68 16.65 -0.94 -1.68
CA ILE A 68 17.61 -0.31 -0.76
C ILE A 68 17.96 1.16 -1.10
N ARG A 69 17.90 1.55 -2.38
CA ARG A 69 18.10 2.93 -2.83
C ARG A 69 17.07 3.91 -2.24
N TRP A 70 15.94 3.40 -1.78
CA TRP A 70 14.83 4.16 -1.21
C TRP A 70 14.64 3.87 0.29
N ALA A 71 15.57 3.15 0.93
CA ALA A 71 15.44 2.74 2.33
C ALA A 71 15.28 3.93 3.29
N ALA A 72 15.79 5.10 2.94
CA ALA A 72 15.60 6.34 3.71
C ALA A 72 14.13 6.78 3.85
N HIS A 73 13.23 6.30 2.99
CA HIS A 73 11.79 6.58 3.07
C HIS A 73 11.03 5.60 3.96
N ALA A 74 11.65 4.47 4.32
CA ALA A 74 11.02 3.40 5.09
C ALA A 74 10.44 3.87 6.45
N PRO A 75 11.13 4.74 7.23
CA PRO A 75 10.59 5.25 8.50
C PRO A 75 9.28 6.03 8.35
N TYR A 76 8.98 6.58 7.17
CA TYR A 76 7.74 7.31 6.91
C TYR A 76 6.64 6.40 6.38
N VAL A 77 7.00 5.45 5.52
CA VAL A 77 6.03 4.61 4.80
C VAL A 77 5.56 3.40 5.61
N MET A 78 6.39 2.88 6.51
CA MET A 78 5.98 1.84 7.47
C MET A 78 4.81 2.27 8.38
N PRO A 79 4.92 3.38 9.15
CA PRO A 79 3.82 3.83 10.00
C PRO A 79 2.61 4.27 9.19
N LEU A 80 2.82 4.84 7.99
CA LEU A 80 1.72 5.23 7.10
C LEU A 80 0.89 4.02 6.63
N ASN A 81 1.54 2.94 6.20
CA ASN A 81 0.85 1.70 5.83
C ASN A 81 0.15 1.06 7.04
N ALA A 82 0.82 1.04 8.19
CA ALA A 82 0.21 0.54 9.42
C ALA A 82 -1.06 1.31 9.78
N ALA A 83 -1.03 2.64 9.66
CA ALA A 83 -2.18 3.50 9.91
C ALA A 83 -3.29 3.27 8.87
N ALA A 84 -2.97 3.07 7.59
CA ALA A 84 -3.96 2.73 6.58
C ALA A 84 -4.67 1.40 6.86
N GLY A 85 -3.94 0.40 7.36
CA GLY A 85 -4.54 -0.85 7.83
C GLY A 85 -5.45 -0.66 9.05
N ALA A 86 -5.04 0.17 10.02
CA ALA A 86 -5.90 0.52 11.16
C ALA A 86 -7.19 1.22 10.73
N VAL A 87 -7.09 2.22 9.84
CA VAL A 87 -8.25 2.93 9.28
C VAL A 87 -9.17 1.97 8.55
N SER A 88 -8.62 1.06 7.73
CA SER A 88 -9.43 0.08 7.02
C SER A 88 -10.20 -0.85 7.97
N ALA A 89 -9.59 -1.25 9.09
CA ALA A 89 -10.28 -2.03 10.12
C ALA A 89 -11.43 -1.26 10.78
N MET A 90 -11.29 0.04 11.00
CA MET A 90 -12.38 0.89 11.52
C MET A 90 -13.56 1.01 10.54
N LEU A 91 -13.30 0.78 9.25
CA LEU A 91 -14.28 0.86 8.16
C LEU A 91 -14.81 -0.52 7.74
N SER A 92 -14.53 -1.59 8.48
CA SER A 92 -14.90 -2.97 8.10
C SER A 92 -16.42 -3.21 8.04
N GLY A 93 -17.23 -2.29 8.57
CA GLY A 93 -18.70 -2.30 8.45
C GLY A 93 -19.23 -1.72 7.12
N LEU A 94 -18.36 -1.13 6.30
CA LEU A 94 -18.69 -0.63 4.96
C LEU A 94 -18.30 -1.67 3.90
N PRO A 95 -18.82 -1.58 2.67
CA PRO A 95 -18.32 -2.39 1.56
C PRO A 95 -16.80 -2.25 1.39
N LEU A 96 -16.09 -3.36 1.13
CA LEU A 96 -14.63 -3.39 1.01
C LEU A 96 -14.07 -2.33 0.05
N VAL A 97 -14.71 -2.15 -1.11
CA VAL A 97 -14.29 -1.15 -2.10
C VAL A 97 -14.39 0.26 -1.52
N THR A 98 -15.45 0.56 -0.77
CA THR A 98 -15.62 1.83 -0.08
C THR A 98 -14.55 2.04 0.98
N ALA A 99 -14.31 1.04 1.84
CA ALA A 99 -13.26 1.08 2.87
C ALA A 99 -11.87 1.28 2.25
N ALA A 100 -11.59 0.63 1.12
CA ALA A 100 -10.34 0.79 0.37
C ALA A 100 -10.18 2.22 -0.17
N VAL A 101 -11.22 2.81 -0.75
CA VAL A 101 -11.19 4.20 -1.25
C VAL A 101 -10.89 5.18 -0.11
N PHE A 102 -11.52 5.01 1.06
CA PHE A 102 -11.23 5.86 2.23
C PHE A 102 -9.79 5.68 2.73
N ALA A 103 -9.30 4.44 2.82
CA ALA A 103 -7.92 4.18 3.22
C ALA A 103 -6.90 4.76 2.22
N MET A 104 -7.20 4.73 0.91
CA MET A 104 -6.42 5.39 -0.13
C MET A 104 -6.37 6.90 0.06
N ILE A 105 -7.52 7.55 0.26
CA ILE A 105 -7.58 9.00 0.50
C ILE A 105 -6.76 9.37 1.73
N PHE A 106 -6.95 8.63 2.84
CA PHE A 106 -6.20 8.83 4.07
C PHE A 106 -4.68 8.69 3.87
N TYR A 107 -4.24 7.61 3.22
CA TYR A 107 -2.83 7.35 2.96
C TYR A 107 -2.19 8.50 2.17
N HIS A 108 -2.87 8.94 1.10
CA HIS A 108 -2.31 9.94 0.19
C HIS A 108 -2.33 11.34 0.77
N LEU A 109 -3.30 11.68 1.62
CA LEU A 109 -3.32 12.94 2.38
C LEU A 109 -2.11 13.03 3.32
N ILE A 110 -1.86 11.98 4.11
CA ILE A 110 -0.71 11.98 5.05
C ILE A 110 0.61 11.92 4.28
N SER A 111 0.71 11.09 3.24
CA SER A 111 1.89 11.03 2.38
C SER A 111 2.20 12.41 1.78
N PHE A 112 1.18 13.17 1.38
CA PHE A 112 1.33 14.52 0.83
C PHE A 112 1.85 15.49 1.90
N SER A 113 1.30 15.45 3.12
CA SER A 113 1.79 16.23 4.25
C SER A 113 3.25 15.92 4.59
N ILE A 114 3.64 14.64 4.61
CA ILE A 114 5.03 14.22 4.80
C ILE A 114 5.91 14.76 3.67
N ALA A 115 5.45 14.70 2.41
CA ALA A 115 6.21 15.20 1.28
C ALA A 115 6.46 16.71 1.36
N LEU A 116 5.44 17.49 1.75
CA LEU A 116 5.59 18.93 1.97
C LEU A 116 6.58 19.25 3.11
N LEU A 117 6.42 18.57 4.25
CA LEU A 117 7.18 18.88 5.47
C LEU A 117 8.63 18.39 5.40
N ALA A 118 8.86 17.18 4.89
CA ALA A 118 10.17 16.54 4.88
C ALA A 118 10.97 16.82 3.59
N TYR A 119 10.32 16.87 2.42
CA TYR A 119 11.01 16.99 1.13
C TYR A 119 10.91 18.37 0.49
N ARG A 120 10.11 19.29 1.07
CA ARG A 120 9.94 20.70 0.67
C ARG A 120 9.65 20.92 -0.83
N SER A 121 9.27 19.88 -1.56
CA SER A 121 9.00 19.92 -2.98
C SER A 121 8.09 18.76 -3.38
N ILE A 122 7.06 19.06 -4.17
CA ILE A 122 6.19 18.07 -4.79
C ILE A 122 6.35 18.22 -6.28
N GLY A 123 7.20 17.36 -6.85
CA GLY A 123 7.38 17.30 -8.30
C GLY A 123 6.31 16.45 -8.99
N PRO A 124 6.19 16.53 -10.32
CA PRO A 124 5.23 15.73 -11.11
C PRO A 124 5.40 14.20 -10.92
N GLY A 125 6.58 13.75 -10.49
CA GLY A 125 6.81 12.35 -10.13
C GLY A 125 5.99 11.88 -8.93
N TYR A 126 5.63 12.77 -8.00
CA TYR A 126 4.78 12.43 -6.86
C TYR A 126 3.32 12.22 -7.28
N ILE A 127 2.82 13.05 -8.20
CA ILE A 127 1.47 12.91 -8.78
C ILE A 127 1.36 11.57 -9.52
N LEU A 128 2.39 11.21 -10.30
CA LEU A 128 2.46 9.91 -10.97
C LEU A 128 2.51 8.73 -9.97
N PHE A 129 3.27 8.86 -8.89
CA PHE A 129 3.29 7.88 -7.80
C PHE A 129 1.90 7.66 -7.20
N VAL A 130 1.21 8.75 -6.85
CA VAL A 130 -0.16 8.72 -6.33
C VAL A 130 -1.11 7.99 -7.28
N ALA A 131 -1.09 8.33 -8.57
CA ALA A 131 -1.97 7.75 -9.57
C ALA A 131 -1.70 6.25 -9.77
N LEU A 132 -0.44 5.85 -9.89
CA LEU A 132 -0.07 4.44 -10.07
C LEU A 132 -0.41 3.60 -8.84
N ASN A 133 -0.22 4.14 -7.63
CA ASN A 133 -0.55 3.44 -6.40
C ASN A 133 -2.08 3.24 -6.27
N PHE A 134 -2.85 4.25 -6.69
CA PHE A 134 -4.31 4.16 -6.79
C PHE A 134 -4.76 3.09 -7.79
N VAL A 135 -4.25 3.12 -9.02
CA VAL A 135 -4.59 2.12 -10.05
C VAL A 135 -4.22 0.73 -9.59
N THR A 136 -3.03 0.55 -9.01
CA THR A 136 -2.55 -0.76 -8.56
C THR A 136 -3.42 -1.30 -7.42
N THR A 137 -3.69 -0.48 -6.41
CA THR A 137 -4.54 -0.90 -5.28
C THR A 137 -5.96 -1.22 -5.74
N TYR A 138 -6.55 -0.40 -6.62
CA TYR A 138 -7.89 -0.62 -7.12
C TYR A 138 -7.99 -1.87 -8.02
N MET A 139 -7.01 -2.10 -8.89
CA MET A 139 -6.94 -3.33 -9.70
C MET A 139 -6.82 -4.56 -8.81
N LEU A 140 -5.92 -4.56 -7.83
CA LEU A 140 -5.76 -5.67 -6.90
C LEU A 140 -7.03 -5.91 -6.08
N MET A 141 -7.75 -4.85 -5.66
CA MET A 141 -9.05 -4.98 -5.00
C MET A 141 -10.13 -5.55 -5.93
N GLY A 142 -10.15 -5.15 -7.21
CA GLY A 142 -11.04 -5.72 -8.22
C GLY A 142 -10.82 -7.22 -8.42
N PHE A 143 -9.57 -7.69 -8.37
CA PHE A 143 -9.24 -9.12 -8.36
C PHE A 143 -9.71 -9.84 -7.09
N VAL A 144 -9.87 -9.16 -5.95
CA VAL A 144 -10.38 -9.81 -4.73
C VAL A 144 -11.90 -9.84 -4.71
N VAL A 145 -12.56 -8.77 -5.15
CA VAL A 145 -14.03 -8.66 -5.17
C VAL A 145 -14.65 -9.44 -6.31
N GLY A 146 -14.00 -9.49 -7.49
CA GLY A 146 -14.49 -10.23 -8.65
C GLY A 146 -14.41 -11.76 -8.54
N PHE A 147 -13.73 -12.27 -7.50
CA PHE A 147 -13.61 -13.71 -7.18
C PHE A 147 -14.36 -14.08 -5.89
N ALA A 148 -15.10 -13.14 -5.28
CA ALA A 148 -15.86 -13.33 -4.04
C ALA A 148 -17.35 -13.57 -4.29
#